data_AF-A0A1A5YBD3-F1
#
_entry.id   AF-A0A1A5YBD3-F1
#
_cell.length_a   1.000
_cell.length_b   1.000
_cell.length_c   1.000
_cell.angle_alpha   90.00
_cell.angle_beta   90.00
_cell.angle_gamma   90.00
#
_symmetry.space_group_name_H-M   'P 1'
#
loop_
_entity.id
_entity.type
_entity.pdbx_description
1 polymer ?
#
loop_
_entity_poly.entity_id
_entity_poly.type
_entity_poly.pdbx_seq_one_letter_code
_entity_poly.pdbx_strand_id
1 'polypeptide(L)'
;MQQGQHQSLLSEEDLASTILSDLKRVVREYATAATESTCPDIRQLFTKLLNNTLNMQGQLFQVMQQSNMYNTASPALRQELDKQSKQYQQTIQKTKQFLQQKLGNQQNGSFYTPAQQDQQHGNQGQTYYM
;
A
#
# COMPACT_ATOMS: atom_id res chain seq x y z
N MET A 1 7.41 6.92 59.16
CA MET A 1 7.83 7.29 57.79
C MET A 1 6.84 6.65 56.82
N GLN A 2 5.74 7.36 56.53
CA GLN A 2 4.68 6.89 55.63
C GLN A 2 5.11 7.26 54.21
N GLN A 3 5.55 6.28 53.41
CA GLN A 3 5.86 6.48 52.00
C GLN A 3 4.54 6.70 51.25
N GLY A 4 4.31 7.92 50.76
CA GLY A 4 3.21 8.21 49.85
C GLY A 4 3.47 7.51 48.52
N GLN A 5 2.66 6.48 48.23
CA GLN A 5 2.56 5.91 46.89
C GLN A 5 2.10 7.02 45.93
N HIS A 6 2.95 7.40 44.98
CA HIS A 6 2.51 8.14 43.80
C HIS A 6 1.61 7.20 42.97
N GLN A 7 0.31 7.21 43.21
CA GLN A 7 -0.64 6.64 42.27
C GLN A 7 -0.64 7.50 41.01
N SER A 8 -0.18 6.93 39.89
CA SER A 8 -0.34 7.53 38.56
C SER A 8 -1.82 7.79 38.31
N LEU A 9 -2.16 8.97 37.80
CA LEU A 9 -3.54 9.35 37.45
C LEU A 9 -4.09 8.48 36.31
N LEU A 10 -3.22 8.01 35.42
CA LEU A 10 -3.55 7.16 34.28
C LEU A 10 -3.03 5.75 34.48
N SER A 11 -3.79 4.76 34.00
CA SER A 11 -3.30 3.39 33.93
C SER A 11 -2.19 3.26 32.88
N GLU A 12 -1.44 2.17 32.95
CA GLU A 12 -0.43 1.85 31.93
C GLU A 12 -1.06 1.65 30.55
N GLU A 13 -2.26 1.05 30.50
CA GLU A 13 -3.06 0.90 29.28
C GLU A 13 -3.46 2.26 28.68
N ASP A 14 -3.91 3.20 29.51
CA ASP A 14 -4.29 4.55 29.06
C ASP A 14 -3.09 5.32 28.49
N LEU A 15 -1.93 5.21 29.16
CA LEU A 15 -0.69 5.83 28.72
C LEU A 15 -0.24 5.23 27.37
N ALA A 16 -0.20 3.91 27.28
CA ALA A 16 0.19 3.20 26.06
C ALA A 16 -0.78 3.50 24.91
N SER A 17 -2.09 3.56 25.18
CA SER A 17 -3.12 3.92 24.20
C SER A 17 -2.98 5.37 23.71
N THR A 18 -2.60 6.29 24.59
CA THR A 18 -2.33 7.69 24.23
C THR A 18 -1.12 7.78 23.29
N ILE A 19 -0.02 7.12 23.64
CA ILE A 19 1.19 7.08 22.82
C ILE A 19 0.90 6.43 21.46
N LEU A 20 0.21 5.28 21.45
CA LEU A 20 -0.15 4.56 20.23
C LEU A 20 -1.03 5.42 19.30
N SER A 21 -1.95 6.19 19.87
CA SER A 21 -2.82 7.10 19.11
C SER A 21 -2.03 8.25 18.50
N ASP A 22 -1.07 8.82 19.23
CA ASP A 22 -0.21 9.86 18.71
C ASP A 22 0.72 9.35 17.59
N LEU A 23 1.31 8.17 17.77
CA LEU A 23 2.12 7.53 16.72
C LEU A 23 1.32 7.33 15.42
N LYS A 24 0.06 6.89 15.51
CA LYS A 24 -0.84 6.77 14.33
C LYS A 24 -1.12 8.12 13.67
N ARG A 25 -1.24 9.19 14.46
CA ARG A 25 -1.44 10.56 13.96
C ARG A 25 -0.19 11.04 13.21
N VAL A 26 0.97 10.93 13.84
CA VAL A 26 2.26 11.35 13.26
C VAL A 26 2.59 10.57 11.98
N VAL A 27 2.27 9.28 11.91
CA VAL A 27 2.38 8.50 10.67
C VAL A 27 1.60 9.14 9.51
N ARG A 28 0.34 9.56 9.74
CA ARG A 28 -0.46 10.21 8.70
C ARG A 28 0.15 11.55 8.28
N GLU A 29 0.59 12.35 9.26
CA GLU A 29 1.20 13.65 9.00
C GLU A 29 2.50 13.53 8.17
N TYR A 30 3.39 12.59 8.52
CA TYR A 30 4.61 12.33 7.76
C TYR A 30 4.35 11.72 6.38
N ALA A 31 3.31 10.89 6.24
CA ALA A 31 2.90 10.39 4.93
C ALA A 31 2.46 11.55 4.02
N THR A 32 1.57 12.43 4.50
CA THR A 32 1.17 13.64 3.78
C THR A 32 2.39 14.49 3.41
N ALA A 33 3.25 14.79 4.37
CA ALA A 33 4.43 15.61 4.15
C ALA A 33 5.40 14.98 3.13
N ALA A 34 5.62 13.66 3.16
CA ALA A 34 6.42 12.97 2.15
C ALA A 34 5.81 13.06 0.75
N THR A 35 4.48 12.91 0.63
CA THR A 35 3.79 12.95 -0.66
C THR A 35 3.66 14.36 -1.24
N GLU A 36 3.57 15.38 -0.40
CA GLU A 36 3.38 16.78 -0.83
C GLU A 36 4.69 17.57 -0.93
N SER A 37 5.81 17.00 -0.48
CA SER A 37 7.14 17.63 -0.59
C SER A 37 7.61 17.70 -2.04
N THR A 38 7.89 18.91 -2.52
CA THR A 38 8.49 19.19 -3.84
C THR A 38 10.01 19.08 -3.83
N CYS A 39 10.65 19.31 -2.68
CA CYS A 39 12.10 19.16 -2.49
C CYS A 39 12.46 17.67 -2.22
N PRO A 40 13.37 17.06 -3.01
CA PRO A 40 13.77 15.66 -2.83
C PRO A 40 14.31 15.35 -1.43
N ASP A 41 15.14 16.22 -0.88
CA ASP A 41 15.78 16.00 0.44
C ASP A 41 14.73 16.02 1.57
N ILE A 42 13.76 16.94 1.48
CA ILE A 42 12.66 17.03 2.45
C ILE A 42 11.74 15.82 2.34
N ARG A 43 11.43 15.37 1.12
CA ARG A 43 10.70 14.11 0.89
C ARG A 43 11.42 12.93 1.53
N GLN A 44 12.74 12.83 1.34
CA GLN A 44 13.55 11.74 1.89
C GLN A 44 13.58 11.78 3.42
N LEU A 45 13.67 12.98 4.01
CA LEU A 45 13.56 13.18 5.46
C LEU A 45 12.23 12.67 6.01
N PHE A 46 11.09 13.12 5.44
CA PHE A 46 9.77 12.67 5.90
C PHE A 46 9.56 11.18 5.67
N THR A 47 10.10 10.60 4.59
CA THR A 47 10.07 9.15 4.36
C THR A 47 10.82 8.39 5.46
N LYS A 48 12.00 8.90 5.88
CA LYS A 48 12.76 8.31 6.99
C LYS A 48 12.01 8.40 8.31
N LEU A 49 11.45 9.57 8.62
CA LEU A 49 10.66 9.79 9.83
C LEU A 49 9.42 8.88 9.85
N LEU A 50 8.71 8.77 8.73
CA LEU A 50 7.57 7.87 8.55
C LEU A 50 7.96 6.42 8.88
N ASN A 51 9.03 5.91 8.26
CA ASN A 51 9.47 4.54 8.48
C ASN A 51 9.87 4.28 9.95
N ASN A 52 10.55 5.24 10.58
CA ASN A 52 10.90 5.14 12.00
C ASN A 52 9.66 5.10 12.90
N THR A 53 8.68 5.98 12.64
CA THR A 53 7.45 6.03 13.43
C THR A 53 6.61 4.77 13.24
N LEU A 54 6.54 4.21 12.03
CA LEU A 54 5.89 2.91 11.76
C LEU A 54 6.52 1.79 12.59
N ASN A 55 7.86 1.74 12.67
CA ASN A 55 8.56 0.74 13.47
C ASN A 55 8.23 0.89 14.98
N MET A 56 8.27 2.11 15.52
CA MET A 56 7.91 2.37 16.92
C MET A 56 6.45 2.00 17.21
N GLN A 57 5.55 2.37 16.31
CA GLN A 57 4.12 2.04 16.42
C GLN A 57 3.89 0.53 16.43
N GLY A 58 4.57 -0.22 15.56
CA GLY A 58 4.50 -1.68 15.49
C GLY A 58 5.03 -2.37 16.74
N GLN A 59 6.16 -1.90 17.29
CA GLN A 59 6.72 -2.42 18.54
C GLN A 59 5.76 -2.20 19.72
N LEU A 60 5.23 -0.98 19.88
CA LEU A 60 4.29 -0.67 20.95
C LEU A 60 3.00 -1.48 20.80
N PHE A 61 2.47 -1.60 19.58
CA PHE A 61 1.31 -2.45 19.31
C PHE A 61 1.53 -3.89 19.75
N GLN A 62 2.69 -4.48 19.45
CA GLN A 62 3.00 -5.85 19.82
C GLN A 62 3.08 -6.03 21.35
N VAL A 63 3.70 -5.08 22.05
CA VAL A 63 3.74 -5.08 23.53
C VAL A 63 2.34 -4.99 24.12
N MET A 64 1.53 -4.02 23.66
CA MET A 64 0.17 -3.86 24.17
C MET A 64 -0.71 -5.08 23.87
N GLN A 65 -0.54 -5.73 22.72
CA GLN A 65 -1.25 -6.97 22.38
C GLN A 65 -0.85 -8.12 23.31
N GLN A 66 0.44 -8.31 23.57
CA GLN A 66 0.94 -9.36 24.47
C GLN A 66 0.47 -9.15 25.92
N SER A 67 0.34 -7.89 26.34
CA SER A 67 -0.15 -7.52 27.67
C SER A 67 -1.67 -7.48 27.80
N ASN A 68 -2.43 -7.89 26.77
CA ASN A 68 -3.90 -7.77 26.71
C ASN A 68 -4.43 -6.33 26.94
N MET A 69 -3.61 -5.31 26.66
CA MET A 69 -3.93 -3.88 26.79
C MET A 69 -4.47 -3.27 25.49
N TYR A 70 -4.67 -4.08 24.45
CA TYR A 70 -5.16 -3.60 23.16
C TYR A 70 -6.11 -4.59 22.53
N ASN A 71 -7.34 -4.13 22.28
CA ASN A 71 -8.33 -4.91 21.56
C ASN A 71 -8.27 -4.54 20.08
N THR A 72 -7.75 -5.45 19.26
CA THR A 72 -7.78 -5.27 17.80
C THR A 72 -9.22 -5.30 17.32
N ALA A 73 -9.53 -4.51 16.29
CA ALA A 73 -10.82 -4.61 15.62
C ALA A 73 -11.11 -6.07 15.24
N SER A 74 -12.37 -6.48 15.37
CA SER A 74 -12.81 -7.81 14.99
C SER A 74 -12.32 -8.14 13.57
N PRO A 75 -11.91 -9.39 13.29
CA PRO A 75 -11.55 -9.81 11.95
C PRO A 75 -12.62 -9.36 10.95
N ALA A 76 -12.21 -8.72 9.86
CA ALA A 76 -13.13 -8.32 8.82
C ALA A 76 -13.85 -9.57 8.30
N LEU A 77 -15.18 -9.48 8.13
CA LEU A 77 -15.94 -10.56 7.53
C LEU A 77 -15.35 -10.87 6.14
N ARG A 78 -15.11 -12.16 5.88
CA ARG A 78 -14.51 -12.60 4.61
C ARG A 78 -15.26 -12.04 3.39
N GLN A 79 -16.58 -11.93 3.52
CA GLN A 79 -17.45 -11.33 2.51
C GLN A 79 -17.10 -9.87 2.15
N GLU A 80 -16.73 -9.04 3.13
CA GLU A 80 -16.35 -7.64 2.85
C GLU A 80 -14.97 -7.59 2.17
N LEU A 81 -14.03 -8.45 2.59
CA LEU A 81 -12.74 -8.60 1.89
C LEU A 81 -12.93 -9.02 0.42
N ASP A 82 -13.80 -9.99 0.17
CA ASP A 82 -14.09 -10.49 -1.18
C ASP A 82 -14.76 -9.40 -2.04
N LYS A 83 -15.66 -8.59 -1.45
CA LYS A 83 -16.29 -7.45 -2.11
C LYS A 83 -15.27 -6.38 -2.50
N GLN A 84 -14.39 -5.99 -1.57
CA GLN A 84 -13.33 -5.02 -1.86
C GLN A 84 -12.38 -5.54 -2.94
N SER A 85 -11.98 -6.82 -2.88
CA SER A 85 -11.15 -7.45 -3.90
C SER A 85 -11.79 -7.38 -5.30
N LYS A 86 -13.08 -7.71 -5.42
CA LYS A 86 -13.84 -7.58 -6.67
C LYS A 86 -13.90 -6.13 -7.16
N GLN A 87 -14.11 -5.16 -6.27
CA GLN A 87 -14.11 -3.74 -6.62
C GLN A 87 -12.76 -3.27 -7.15
N TYR A 88 -11.65 -3.71 -6.56
CA TYR A 88 -10.31 -3.41 -7.07
C TYR A 88 -10.06 -4.02 -8.44
N GLN A 89 -10.46 -5.28 -8.67
CA GLN A 89 -10.33 -5.92 -9.98
C GLN A 89 -11.12 -5.15 -11.06
N GLN A 90 -12.35 -4.72 -10.74
CA GLN A 90 -13.15 -3.89 -11.64
C GLN A 90 -12.49 -2.54 -11.91
N THR A 91 -11.93 -1.90 -10.88
CA THR A 91 -11.20 -0.64 -11.03
C THR A 91 -10.02 -0.80 -11.98
N ILE A 92 -9.21 -1.86 -11.83
CA ILE A 92 -8.10 -2.17 -12.73
C ILE A 92 -8.59 -2.34 -14.18
N GLN A 93 -9.68 -3.07 -14.39
CA GLN A 93 -10.24 -3.26 -15.74
C GLN A 93 -10.70 -1.93 -16.36
N LYS A 94 -11.43 -1.10 -15.60
CA LYS A 94 -11.87 0.23 -16.03
C LYS A 94 -10.69 1.13 -16.38
N THR A 95 -9.65 1.14 -15.54
CA THR A 95 -8.41 1.90 -15.80
C THR A 95 -7.74 1.44 -17.09
N LYS A 96 -7.67 0.13 -17.36
CA LYS A 96 -7.12 -0.42 -18.61
C LYS A 96 -7.93 -0.01 -19.84
N GLN A 97 -9.26 -0.07 -19.77
CA GLN A 97 -10.14 0.36 -20.85
C GLN A 97 -10.00 1.87 -21.12
N PHE A 98 -9.95 2.67 -20.06
CA PHE A 98 -9.73 4.11 -20.17
C PHE A 98 -8.39 4.43 -20.84
N LEU A 99 -7.31 3.74 -20.44
CA LEU A 99 -5.99 3.87 -21.07
C LEU A 99 -6.03 3.51 -22.56
N GLN A 100 -6.70 2.41 -22.94
CA GLN A 100 -6.86 2.02 -24.35
C GLN A 100 -7.65 3.05 -25.15
N GLN A 101 -8.73 3.60 -24.59
CA GLN A 101 -9.52 4.63 -25.28
C GLN A 101 -8.74 5.94 -25.46
N LYS A 102 -7.88 6.31 -24.49
CA LYS A 102 -7.10 7.55 -24.54
C LYS A 102 -5.81 7.43 -25.35
N LEU A 103 -5.07 6.32 -25.24
CA LEU A 103 -3.82 6.09 -25.98
C LEU A 103 -4.03 5.44 -27.35
N GLY A 104 -5.10 4.66 -27.55
CA GLY A 104 -5.39 3.99 -28.83
C GLY A 104 -5.73 4.97 -29.96
N ASN A 105 -6.21 6.18 -29.64
CA ASN A 105 -6.44 7.25 -30.63
C ASN A 105 -5.17 8.07 -30.95
N GLN A 106 -4.02 7.74 -30.35
CA GLN A 106 -2.75 8.46 -30.55
C GLN A 106 -1.71 7.63 -31.33
N GLN A 107 -2.14 6.66 -32.13
CA GLN A 107 -1.35 6.05 -33.21
C GLN A 107 -1.91 6.48 -34.58
N ASN A 108 -1.75 7.76 -34.90
CA ASN A 108 -1.68 8.20 -36.29
C ASN A 108 -0.48 9.13 -36.47
N GLY A 109 0.69 8.63 -36.06
CA GLY A 109 1.99 9.24 -36.25
C GLY A 109 2.90 8.23 -36.93
N SER A 110 2.87 8.27 -38.26
CA SER A 110 3.89 7.82 -39.23
C SER A 110 4.95 6.84 -38.71
N PHE A 111 4.87 5.58 -39.14
CA PHE A 111 6.04 4.71 -39.22
C PHE A 111 6.12 4.09 -40.61
N TYR A 112 7.21 4.43 -41.30
CA TYR A 112 7.66 3.90 -42.58
C TYR A 112 7.72 2.37 -42.55
N THR A 113 7.05 1.72 -43.51
CA THR A 113 7.26 0.31 -43.85
C THR A 113 8.22 0.24 -45.04
N PRO A 114 9.41 -0.39 -44.93
CA PRO A 114 10.12 -0.83 -46.10
C PRO A 114 9.47 -2.11 -46.64
N ALA A 115 9.39 -2.17 -47.96
CA ALA A 115 8.86 -3.30 -48.71
C ALA A 115 9.66 -4.59 -48.46
N GLN A 116 8.96 -5.72 -48.37
CA GLN A 116 9.55 -7.01 -48.73
C GLN A 116 8.49 -7.94 -49.32
N GLN A 117 8.76 -8.34 -50.56
CA GLN A 117 8.07 -9.34 -51.36
C GLN A 117 8.38 -10.75 -50.84
N ASP A 118 7.40 -11.65 -51.06
CA ASP A 118 7.42 -13.11 -51.28
C ASP A 118 6.27 -13.78 -50.49
N GLN A 119 5.17 -14.24 -51.11
CA GLN A 119 5.00 -15.53 -51.82
C GLN A 119 5.60 -16.72 -51.05
N GLN A 120 5.01 -17.90 -50.91
CA GLN A 120 3.67 -18.46 -51.04
C GLN A 120 3.81 -19.91 -50.52
N HIS A 121 2.74 -20.48 -49.96
CA HIS A 121 2.43 -21.94 -49.94
C HIS A 121 3.15 -22.97 -49.03
N GLY A 122 2.30 -23.75 -48.32
CA GLY A 122 2.40 -25.22 -48.12
C GLY A 122 3.10 -25.69 -46.83
N ASN A 123 2.42 -26.04 -45.74
CA ASN A 123 1.67 -27.29 -45.46
C ASN A 123 2.45 -28.60 -45.72
N GLN A 124 2.92 -29.26 -44.65
CA GLN A 124 2.74 -30.69 -44.28
C GLN A 124 3.91 -31.27 -43.46
N GLY A 125 3.57 -32.14 -42.49
CA GLY A 125 4.47 -33.09 -41.79
C GLY A 125 4.67 -32.78 -40.30
N GLN A 126 3.83 -33.29 -39.38
CA GLN A 126 3.91 -34.60 -38.69
C GLN A 126 5.24 -34.90 -37.96
N THR A 127 5.10 -35.43 -36.71
CA THR A 127 5.99 -36.44 -36.06
C THR A 127 7.30 -35.86 -35.47
N TYR A 128 7.79 -36.13 -34.26
CA TYR A 128 7.70 -37.23 -33.29
C TYR A 128 8.32 -36.79 -31.93
N TYR A 129 8.16 -37.61 -30.90
CA TYR A 129 8.70 -37.49 -29.53
C TYR A 129 10.23 -37.38 -29.41
N MET A 130 10.70 -36.65 -28.39
CA MET A 130 11.54 -37.13 -27.29
C MET A 130 11.34 -36.25 -26.05
#